data_AF-A0A7W0LB92-F1
#
_entry.id   AF-A0A7W0LB92-F1
#
_cell.length_a   1.000
_cell.length_b   1.000
_cell.length_c   1.000
_cell.angle_alpha   90.00
_cell.angle_beta   90.00
_cell.angle_gamma   90.00
#
_symmetry.space_group_name_H-M   'P 1'
#
loop_
_entity.id
_entity.type
_entity.pdbx_description
1 polymer ?
#
loop_
_entity_poly.entity_id
_entity_poly.type
_entity_poly.pdbx_seq_one_letter_code
_entity_poly.pdbx_strand_id
1 'polypeptide(L)'
;MSAWPIPARAKRFDRWDALILAYAALAALCRPLTVPAVIAVLMAGAVLTTVAVRPRVRPPRAVCPRRSVLPWLVLALLLVAWELIAVFWGNDSAHPTLSLLLDPVLDTYPGRLFGYLAWLGVGRWLGTR
;
A
#
# COMPACT_ATOMS: atom_id res chain seq x y z
N MET A 1 43.67 -16.59 -3.13
CA MET A 1 42.49 -15.73 -2.89
C MET A 1 41.43 -16.08 -3.92
N SER A 2 40.51 -16.99 -3.58
CA SER A 2 39.38 -17.37 -4.45
C SER A 2 38.20 -16.44 -4.18
N ALA A 3 37.81 -15.67 -5.19
CA ALA A 3 36.62 -14.83 -5.14
C ALA A 3 35.37 -15.73 -5.13
N TRP A 4 34.63 -15.70 -4.03
CA TRP A 4 33.32 -16.34 -3.93
C TRP A 4 32.34 -15.62 -4.87
N PRO A 5 31.71 -16.30 -5.85
CA PRO A 5 30.66 -15.66 -6.64
C PRO A 5 29.45 -15.48 -5.72
N ILE A 6 29.13 -14.23 -5.37
CA ILE A 6 27.84 -13.90 -4.75
C ILE A 6 26.80 -14.18 -5.83
N PRO A 7 25.94 -15.21 -5.72
CA PRO A 7 24.85 -15.35 -6.66
C PRO A 7 23.95 -14.13 -6.44
N ALA A 8 23.93 -13.22 -7.42
CA ALA A 8 22.94 -12.16 -7.48
C ALA A 8 21.57 -12.86 -7.47
N ARG A 9 20.92 -12.86 -6.31
CA ARG A 9 19.58 -13.42 -6.14
C ARG A 9 18.66 -12.53 -6.95
N ALA A 10 18.51 -12.83 -8.24
CA ALA A 10 17.57 -12.19 -9.12
C ALA A 10 16.23 -12.24 -8.39
N LYS A 11 15.70 -11.07 -7.98
CA LYS A 11 14.41 -10.99 -7.33
C LYS A 11 13.40 -11.46 -8.38
N ARG A 12 13.03 -12.73 -8.30
CA ARG A 12 12.09 -13.35 -9.22
C ARG A 12 10.77 -12.62 -9.01
N PHE A 13 10.32 -11.92 -10.06
CA PHE A 13 9.00 -11.29 -10.08
C PHE A 13 7.97 -12.38 -9.77
N ASP A 14 7.28 -12.23 -8.64
CA ASP A 14 6.28 -13.21 -8.19
C ASP A 14 4.88 -12.77 -8.65
N ARG A 15 3.92 -13.70 -8.65
CA ARG A 15 2.52 -13.44 -8.99
C ARG A 15 1.91 -12.29 -8.16
N TRP A 16 2.40 -12.10 -6.94
CA TRP A 16 1.98 -11.00 -6.07
C TRP A 16 2.49 -9.64 -6.55
N ASP A 17 3.70 -9.56 -7.10
CA ASP A 17 4.22 -8.32 -7.69
C ASP A 17 3.41 -7.96 -8.94
N ALA A 18 3.07 -8.96 -9.77
CA ALA A 18 2.20 -8.78 -10.93
C ALA A 18 0.79 -8.31 -10.55
N LEU A 19 0.21 -8.87 -9.48
CA LEU A 19 -1.10 -8.45 -8.96
C LEU A 19 -1.06 -7.02 -8.40
N ILE A 20 0.02 -6.65 -7.69
CA ILE A 20 0.23 -5.28 -7.20
C ILE A 20 0.30 -4.31 -8.37
N LEU A 21 1.08 -4.63 -9.42
CA LEU A 21 1.18 -3.81 -10.62
C LEU A 21 -0.18 -3.67 -11.33
N ALA A 22 -0.89 -4.78 -11.53
CA ALA A 22 -2.18 -4.80 -12.21
C ALA A 22 -3.22 -3.98 -11.44
N TYR A 23 -3.28 -4.14 -10.11
CA TYR A 23 -4.17 -3.35 -9.28
C TYR A 23 -3.78 -1.87 -9.26
N ALA A 24 -2.50 -1.54 -9.11
CA ALA A 24 -2.03 -0.16 -9.11
C ALA A 24 -2.35 0.54 -10.45
N ALA A 25 -2.17 -0.16 -11.58
CA ALA A 25 -2.54 0.34 -12.90
C ALA A 25 -4.05 0.54 -13.04
N LEU A 26 -4.86 -0.44 -12.62
CA LEU A 26 -6.32 -0.35 -12.67
C LEU A 26 -6.85 0.79 -11.77
N ALA A 27 -6.31 0.92 -10.57
CA ALA A 27 -6.68 1.96 -9.62
C ALA A 27 -6.26 3.36 -10.11
N ALA A 28 -5.08 3.48 -10.72
CA ALA A 28 -4.61 4.75 -11.29
C ALA A 28 -5.47 5.21 -12.50
N LEU A 29 -6.00 4.27 -13.29
CA LEU A 29 -6.89 4.54 -14.43
C LEU A 29 -8.27 5.03 -14.01
N CYS A 30 -8.70 4.74 -12.78
CA CYS A 30 -9.97 5.23 -12.28
C CYS A 30 -9.84 6.69 -11.82
N ARG A 31 -10.79 7.55 -12.23
CA ARG A 31 -10.91 8.89 -11.64
C ARG A 31 -11.31 8.78 -10.16
N PRO A 32 -10.79 9.64 -9.27
CA PRO A 32 -11.09 9.58 -7.84
C PRO A 32 -12.58 9.81 -7.59
N LEU A 33 -13.13 9.17 -6.56
CA LEU A 33 -14.53 9.31 -6.15
C LEU A 33 -15.57 9.00 -7.24
N THR A 34 -15.21 8.21 -8.25
CA THR A 34 -16.17 7.72 -9.25
C THR A 34 -16.67 6.32 -8.90
N VAL A 35 -17.93 6.03 -9.25
CA VAL A 35 -18.54 4.70 -9.12
C VAL A 35 -17.64 3.56 -9.64
N PRO A 36 -17.00 3.66 -10.84
CA PRO A 36 -16.08 2.62 -11.31
C PRO A 36 -14.85 2.43 -10.41
N ALA A 37 -14.31 3.49 -9.80
CA ALA A 37 -13.21 3.36 -8.83
C ALA A 37 -13.63 2.56 -7.60
N VAL A 38 -14.82 2.87 -7.06
CA VAL A 38 -15.38 2.16 -5.91
C VAL A 38 -15.57 0.67 -6.24
N ILE A 39 -16.12 0.36 -7.40
CA ILE A 39 -16.31 -1.03 -7.86
C ILE A 39 -14.96 -1.75 -7.97
N ALA A 40 -13.95 -1.13 -8.59
CA ALA A 40 -12.63 -1.74 -8.74
C ALA A 40 -11.98 -2.09 -7.39
N VAL A 41 -12.06 -1.18 -6.42
CA VAL A 41 -11.54 -1.38 -5.05
C VAL A 41 -12.34 -2.45 -4.32
N LEU A 42 -13.68 -2.41 -4.38
CA LEU A 42 -14.54 -3.40 -3.72
C LEU A 42 -14.32 -4.81 -4.29
N MET A 43 -14.19 -4.94 -5.62
CA MET A 43 -13.91 -6.21 -6.28
C MET A 43 -12.56 -6.77 -5.86
N ALA A 44 -11.50 -5.95 -5.85
CA ALA A 44 -10.19 -6.38 -5.39
C ALA A 44 -10.21 -6.78 -3.90
N GLY A 45 -10.88 -5.98 -3.06
CA GLY A 45 -11.07 -6.27 -1.64
C GLY A 45 -11.85 -7.57 -1.40
N ALA A 46 -12.91 -7.81 -2.16
CA ALA A 46 -13.73 -9.02 -2.08
C ALA A 46 -12.92 -10.27 -2.52
N VAL A 47 -12.13 -10.17 -3.58
CA VAL A 47 -11.26 -11.28 -4.02
C VAL A 47 -10.21 -11.59 -2.94
N LEU A 48 -9.55 -10.57 -2.38
CA LEU A 48 -8.54 -10.79 -1.34
C LEU A 48 -9.13 -11.37 -0.06
N THR A 49 -10.28 -10.86 0.40
CA THR A 49 -10.96 -11.37 1.60
C THR A 49 -11.47 -12.79 1.40
N THR A 50 -12.08 -13.10 0.25
CA THR A 50 -12.51 -14.48 -0.04
C THR A 50 -11.33 -15.45 -0.10
N VAL A 51 -10.21 -15.07 -0.71
CA VAL A 51 -8.98 -15.87 -0.71
C VAL A 51 -8.39 -16.03 0.69
N ALA A 52 -8.44 -14.98 1.52
CA ALA A 52 -7.93 -15.01 2.89
C ALA A 52 -8.77 -15.89 3.82
N VAL A 53 -10.11 -15.89 3.67
CA VAL A 53 -11.05 -16.62 4.53
C VAL A 53 -11.28 -18.06 4.05
N ARG A 54 -10.90 -18.41 2.81
CA ARG A 54 -11.02 -19.78 2.30
C ARG A 54 -10.34 -20.79 3.25
N PRO A 55 -11.07 -21.83 3.68
CA PRO A 55 -10.56 -22.80 4.64
C PRO A 55 -9.32 -23.50 4.07
N ARG A 56 -8.19 -23.37 4.77
CA ARG A 56 -6.95 -24.06 4.42
C ARG A 56 -6.92 -25.42 5.12
N VAL A 57 -6.63 -26.48 4.37
CA VAL A 57 -6.55 -27.89 4.85
C VAL A 57 -5.58 -28.05 6.04
N ARG A 58 -4.64 -27.12 6.21
CA ARG A 58 -3.92 -26.91 7.47
C ARG A 58 -4.10 -25.46 7.88
N PRO A 59 -4.63 -25.16 9.09
CA PRO A 59 -4.58 -23.81 9.60
C PRO A 59 -3.10 -23.46 9.80
N PRO A 60 -2.55 -22.44 9.10
CA PRO A 60 -1.33 -21.82 9.59
C PRO A 60 -1.66 -21.36 11.02
N ARG A 61 -0.78 -21.57 12.00
CA ARG A 61 -0.90 -20.85 13.27
C ARG A 61 -0.95 -19.37 12.91
N ALA A 62 -2.15 -18.78 12.93
CA ALA A 62 -2.41 -17.42 12.54
C ALA A 62 -1.95 -16.48 13.67
N VAL A 63 -0.67 -16.54 13.98
CA VAL A 63 -0.02 -15.42 14.64
C VAL A 63 0.26 -14.46 13.50
N CYS A 64 -0.69 -13.57 13.22
CA CYS A 64 -0.36 -12.36 12.48
C CYS A 64 0.72 -11.70 13.33
N PRO A 65 2.01 -11.73 12.93
CA PRO A 65 3.08 -11.35 13.83
C PRO A 65 2.80 -9.90 14.20
N ARG A 66 2.73 -9.58 15.49
CA ARG A 66 2.56 -8.18 15.93
C ARG A 66 3.55 -7.28 15.19
N ARG A 67 4.74 -7.82 14.90
CA ARG A 67 5.81 -7.21 14.10
C ARG A 67 5.42 -6.78 12.67
N SER A 68 4.46 -7.44 12.03
CA SER A 68 3.95 -7.08 10.69
C SER A 68 2.83 -6.04 10.76
N VAL A 69 2.11 -5.95 11.88
CA VAL A 69 0.97 -5.02 12.07
C VAL A 69 1.40 -3.70 12.73
N LEU A 70 2.35 -3.76 13.67
CA LEU A 70 2.87 -2.60 14.40
C LEU A 70 3.35 -1.46 13.48
N PRO A 71 4.10 -1.70 12.39
CA PRO A 71 4.59 -0.63 11.53
C PRO A 71 3.42 0.13 10.88
N TRP A 72 2.37 -0.59 10.50
CA TRP A 72 1.17 0.01 9.92
C TRP A 72 0.36 0.80 10.93
N LEU A 73 0.20 0.29 12.15
CA LEU A 73 -0.45 1.03 13.23
C LEU A 73 0.30 2.30 13.58
N VAL A 74 1.62 2.23 13.70
CA VAL A 74 2.47 3.40 13.96
C VAL A 74 2.37 4.41 12.83
N LEU A 75 2.48 3.97 11.58
CA LEU A 75 2.34 4.84 10.42
C LEU A 75 0.96 5.50 10.37
N ALA A 76 -0.11 4.73 10.59
CA ALA A 76 -1.48 5.26 10.62
C ALA A 76 -1.67 6.29 11.74
N LEU A 77 -1.20 6.00 12.96
CA LEU A 77 -1.27 6.94 14.09
C LEU A 77 -0.49 8.22 13.81
N LEU A 78 0.69 8.12 13.19
CA LEU A 78 1.53 9.28 12.89
C LEU A 78 0.90 10.18 11.82
N LEU A 79 0.31 9.58 10.78
CA LEU A 79 -0.45 10.29 9.75
C LEU A 79 -1.70 10.96 10.33
N VAL A 80 -2.45 10.26 11.18
CA VAL A 80 -3.65 10.81 11.85
C VAL A 80 -3.29 11.94 12.80
N ALA A 81 -2.24 11.77 13.61
CA ALA A 81 -1.76 12.81 14.51
C ALA A 81 -1.32 14.05 13.73
N TRP A 82 -0.61 13.87 12.62
CA TRP A 82 -0.22 14.99 11.75
C TRP A 82 -1.43 15.75 11.20
N GLU A 83 -2.40 15.04 10.62
CA GLU A 83 -3.63 15.64 10.09
C GLU A 83 -4.40 16.40 11.18
N LEU A 84 -4.55 15.81 12.38
CA LEU A 84 -5.19 16.49 13.51
C LEU A 84 -4.45 17.76 13.93
N ILE A 85 -3.12 17.70 14.05
CA ILE A 85 -2.30 18.86 14.41
C ILE A 85 -2.42 19.97 13.37
N ALA A 86 -2.33 19.63 12.09
CA ALA A 86 -2.46 20.59 10.98
C ALA A 86 -3.85 21.24 10.95
N VAL A 87 -4.91 20.47 11.21
CA VAL A 87 -6.28 20.99 11.34
C VAL A 87 -6.41 21.94 12.54
N PHE A 88 -5.87 21.59 13.71
CA PHE A 88 -5.91 22.46 14.88
C PHE A 88 -5.08 23.75 14.71
N TRP A 89 -4.06 23.74 13.85
CA TRP A 89 -3.27 24.93 13.50
C TRP A 89 -3.86 25.78 12.38
N GLY A 90 -5.08 25.51 11.93
CA GLY A 90 -5.82 26.36 11.00
C GLY A 90 -5.72 25.95 9.53
N ASN A 91 -5.01 24.86 9.20
CA ASN A 91 -4.88 24.35 7.83
C ASN A 91 -4.48 25.43 6.78
N ASP A 92 -3.56 26.32 7.17
CA ASP A 92 -3.03 27.36 6.31
C ASP A 92 -1.80 26.87 5.53
N SER A 93 -1.34 27.64 4.53
CA SER A 93 -0.11 27.37 3.76
C SER A 93 1.16 27.16 4.60
N ALA A 94 1.17 27.58 5.87
CA ALA A 94 2.25 27.34 6.82
C ALA A 94 2.17 25.95 7.51
N HIS A 95 0.98 25.35 7.60
CA HIS A 95 0.72 24.05 8.21
C HIS A 95 -0.22 23.21 7.31
N PRO A 96 0.14 22.97 6.04
CA PRO A 96 -0.73 22.24 5.14
C PRO A 96 -0.91 20.80 5.62
N THR A 97 -2.15 20.32 5.58
CA THR A 97 -2.41 18.90 5.80
C THR A 97 -1.66 18.05 4.77
N LEU A 98 -1.37 16.80 5.12
CA LEU A 98 -0.72 15.86 4.21
C LEU A 98 -1.58 15.64 2.97
N SER A 99 -2.90 15.62 3.14
CA SER A 99 -3.88 15.63 2.05
C SER A 99 -3.68 16.79 1.07
N LEU A 100 -3.51 18.02 1.55
CA LEU A 100 -3.26 19.20 0.70
C LEU A 100 -1.92 19.13 -0.05
N LEU A 101 -0.88 18.60 0.60
CA LEU A 101 0.44 18.43 -0.03
C LEU A 101 0.44 17.33 -1.10
N LEU A 102 -0.28 16.24 -0.84
CA LEU A 102 -0.38 15.10 -1.74
C LEU A 102 -1.35 15.35 -2.90
N ASP A 103 -2.31 16.25 -2.74
CA ASP A 103 -3.34 16.53 -3.74
C ASP A 103 -2.79 16.83 -5.14
N PRO A 104 -1.86 17.80 -5.35
CA PRO A 104 -1.35 18.11 -6.68
C PRO A 104 -0.56 16.94 -7.30
N VAL A 105 0.08 16.12 -6.47
CA VAL A 105 0.82 14.94 -6.94
C VAL A 105 -0.17 13.85 -7.34
N LEU A 106 -1.14 13.55 -6.49
CA LEU A 106 -2.15 12.51 -6.68
C LEU A 106 -3.26 12.93 -7.65
N ASP A 107 -3.35 14.18 -8.07
CA ASP A 107 -4.30 14.57 -9.11
C ASP A 107 -3.84 14.09 -10.50
N THR A 108 -2.52 13.95 -10.68
CA THR A 108 -1.95 13.42 -11.91
C THR A 108 -2.01 11.89 -11.99
N TYR A 109 -2.30 11.37 -13.18
CA TYR A 109 -2.25 9.92 -13.46
C TYR A 109 -0.92 9.25 -13.05
N PRO A 110 0.28 9.79 -13.43
CA PRO A 110 1.54 9.19 -12.99
C PRO A 110 1.72 9.25 -11.46
N GLY A 111 1.33 10.35 -10.81
CA GLY A 111 1.45 10.47 -9.35
C GLY A 111 0.60 9.45 -8.60
N ARG A 112 -0.63 9.16 -9.08
CA ARG A 112 -1.45 8.07 -8.53
C ARG A 112 -0.80 6.71 -8.67
N LEU A 113 -0.27 6.41 -9.86
CA LEU A 113 0.41 5.14 -10.11
C LEU A 113 1.60 4.98 -9.16
N PHE A 114 2.46 5.98 -9.05
CA PHE A 114 3.60 5.94 -8.13
C PHE A 114 3.16 5.84 -6.67
N GLY A 115 2.10 6.55 -6.27
CA GLY A 115 1.52 6.45 -4.93
C GLY A 115 1.08 5.03 -4.58
N TYR A 116 0.30 4.39 -5.46
CA TYR A 116 -0.15 3.00 -5.25
C TYR A 116 1.03 2.01 -5.23
N LEU A 117 2.01 2.17 -6.13
CA LEU A 117 3.18 1.32 -6.18
C LEU A 117 4.05 1.46 -4.93
N ALA A 118 4.28 2.69 -4.46
CA ALA A 118 5.03 2.94 -3.24
C ALA A 118 4.33 2.32 -2.04
N TRP A 119 3.02 2.54 -1.91
CA TRP A 119 2.22 2.03 -0.79
C TRP A 119 2.21 0.51 -0.73
N LEU A 120 1.87 -0.16 -1.84
CA LEU A 120 1.79 -1.61 -1.91
C LEU A 120 3.18 -2.27 -1.86
N GLY A 121 4.19 -1.62 -2.45
CA GLY A 121 5.58 -2.05 -2.41
C GLY A 121 6.14 -2.04 -1.00
N VAL A 122 5.93 -0.94 -0.25
CA VAL A 122 6.31 -0.84 1.18
C VAL A 122 5.59 -1.91 1.99
N GLY A 123 4.30 -2.13 1.73
CA GLY A 123 3.53 -3.17 2.41
C GLY A 123 4.05 -4.58 2.20
N ARG A 124 4.36 -4.92 0.94
CA ARG A 124 4.96 -6.21 0.61
C ARG A 124 6.36 -6.36 1.21
N TRP A 125 7.17 -5.31 1.20
CA TRP A 125 8.50 -5.32 1.81
C TRP A 125 8.43 -5.54 3.33
N LEU A 126 7.53 -4.85 4.03
CA LEU A 126 7.29 -5.06 5.47
C LEU A 126 6.78 -6.47 5.78
N GLY A 127 5.92 -7.03 4.93
CA GLY A 127 5.37 -8.38 5.11
C GLY A 127 6.34 -9.51 4.74
N THR A 128 7.42 -9.23 4.01
CA THR A 128 8.42 -10.21 3.58
C THR A 128 9.73 -10.14 4.37
N ARG A 129 9.87 -9.17 5.28
CA ARG A 129 10.98 -9.07 6.25
C ARG A 129 10.60 -9.68 7.59
#